data_AF-A0A6M3K9D4-F1
#
_entry.id   AF-A0A6M3K9D4-F1
#
_cell.length_a   1.000
_cell.length_b   1.000
_cell.length_c   1.000
_cell.angle_alpha   90.00
_cell.angle_beta   90.00
_cell.angle_gamma   90.00
#
_symmetry.space_group_name_H-M   'P 1'
#
loop_
_entity.id
_entity.type
_entity.pdbx_description
1 polymer ?
#
loop_
_entity_poly.entity_id
_entity_poly.type
_entity_poly.pdbx_seq_one_letter_code
_entity_poly.pdbx_strand_id
1 'polypeptide(L)'
;MKEKILICGNGPGLPGALKGKRLEKFKIVRVNDWIDVCGNGPCDIWAFFPYHQIGEQNEVYDFTPYLKNAREIWMPHWGFGIECKRITGRMPNYLITKEQTENFHNILGWNHPTSGAVVVYMATLLDAIVYIAGFDFYEGEIAYPNGQPIKKIVEIDHKPEKEKAWFETEIKKGRIVKL
;
A
#
# COMPACT_ATOMS: atom_id res chain seq x y z
N MET A 1 -10.06 -11.31 -20.00
CA MET A 1 -10.64 -10.38 -19.00
C MET A 1 -9.50 -9.79 -18.19
N LYS A 2 -9.52 -8.49 -17.89
CA LYS A 2 -8.48 -7.86 -17.06
C LYS A 2 -8.57 -8.33 -15.60
N GLU A 3 -7.42 -8.49 -14.95
CA GLU A 3 -7.31 -8.83 -13.54
C GLU A 3 -7.86 -7.70 -12.65
N LYS A 4 -8.41 -8.05 -11.47
CA LYS A 4 -8.91 -7.06 -10.49
C LYS A 4 -8.00 -7.06 -9.27
N ILE A 5 -7.39 -5.92 -8.98
CA ILE A 5 -6.48 -5.75 -7.85
C ILE A 5 -7.16 -4.86 -6.83
N LEU A 6 -7.28 -5.31 -5.58
CA LEU A 6 -7.78 -4.51 -4.47
C LEU A 6 -6.62 -4.13 -3.55
N ILE A 7 -6.37 -2.83 -3.41
CA ILE A 7 -5.35 -2.29 -2.52
C ILE A 7 -6.05 -1.75 -1.28
N CYS A 8 -5.67 -2.30 -0.13
CA CYS A 8 -6.19 -1.89 1.16
C CYS A 8 -5.19 -0.96 1.86
N GLY A 9 -5.58 0.29 2.06
CA GLY A 9 -4.91 1.20 3.00
C GLY A 9 -5.34 0.92 4.44
N ASN A 10 -4.68 1.58 5.39
CA ASN A 10 -4.91 1.39 6.83
C ASN A 10 -5.94 2.37 7.42
N GLY A 11 -6.70 3.06 6.56
CA GLY A 11 -7.70 4.04 6.97
C GLY A 11 -8.90 3.42 7.71
N PRO A 12 -9.57 4.19 8.56
CA PRO A 12 -10.67 3.74 9.42
C PRO A 12 -11.94 3.40 8.62
N GLY A 13 -12.06 3.89 7.38
CA GLY A 13 -13.16 3.56 6.49
C GLY A 13 -13.05 2.14 5.91
N LEU A 14 -11.91 1.47 6.07
CA LEU A 14 -11.66 0.15 5.51
C LEU A 14 -12.72 -0.90 5.91
N PRO A 15 -13.09 -1.09 7.20
CA PRO A 15 -14.08 -2.10 7.56
C PRO A 15 -15.45 -1.83 6.92
N GLY A 16 -15.84 -0.55 6.82
CA GLY A 16 -17.08 -0.14 6.18
C GLY A 16 -17.07 -0.42 4.67
N ALA A 17 -15.98 -0.09 3.98
CA ALA A 17 -15.81 -0.29 2.54
C ALA A 17 -15.82 -1.78 2.15
N LEU A 18 -15.29 -2.65 3.01
CA LEU A 18 -15.22 -4.10 2.77
C LEU A 18 -16.47 -4.87 3.21
N LYS A 19 -17.35 -4.26 4.03
CA LYS A 19 -18.52 -4.93 4.58
C LYS A 19 -19.45 -5.48 3.48
N GLY A 20 -19.69 -6.79 3.52
CA GLY A 20 -20.57 -7.48 2.57
C GLY A 20 -20.01 -7.62 1.15
N LYS A 21 -18.73 -7.28 0.92
CA LYS A 21 -18.08 -7.47 -0.39
C LYS A 21 -17.57 -8.91 -0.52
N ARG A 22 -17.74 -9.46 -1.72
CA ARG A 22 -17.10 -10.71 -2.16
C ARG A 22 -15.65 -10.43 -2.53
N LEU A 23 -14.72 -10.79 -1.64
CA LEU A 23 -13.29 -10.48 -1.78
C LEU A 23 -12.53 -11.49 -2.65
N GLU A 24 -13.07 -12.68 -2.84
CA GLU A 24 -12.48 -13.79 -3.61
C GLU A 24 -12.28 -13.48 -5.10
N LYS A 25 -12.88 -12.40 -5.60
CA LYS A 25 -12.76 -11.94 -7.00
C LYS A 25 -11.59 -10.99 -7.23
N PHE A 26 -10.86 -10.60 -6.19
CA PHE A 26 -9.73 -9.67 -6.26
C PHE A 26 -8.44 -10.39 -5.90
N LYS A 27 -7.33 -9.97 -6.51
CA LYS A 27 -6.02 -10.09 -5.86
C LYS A 27 -5.89 -9.00 -4.81
N ILE A 28 -5.67 -9.37 -3.56
CA ILE A 28 -5.61 -8.40 -2.47
C ILE A 28 -4.16 -8.01 -2.18
N VAL A 29 -3.89 -6.71 -2.26
CA VAL A 29 -2.61 -6.09 -1.91
C VAL A 29 -2.69 -5.49 -0.51
N ARG A 30 -1.74 -5.90 0.34
CA ARG A 30 -1.52 -5.33 1.66
C ARG A 30 -0.29 -4.45 1.65
N VAL A 31 -0.37 -3.28 2.27
CA VAL A 31 0.73 -2.31 2.35
C VAL A 31 1.33 -2.31 3.75
N ASN A 32 2.63 -2.58 3.85
CA ASN A 32 3.41 -2.63 5.09
C ASN A 32 2.75 -3.52 6.17
N ASP A 33 2.76 -3.07 7.44
CA ASP A 33 2.26 -3.79 8.61
C ASP A 33 0.75 -3.62 8.75
N TRP A 34 0.00 -4.16 7.79
CA TRP A 34 -1.46 -4.21 7.90
C TRP A 34 -1.86 -5.05 9.11
N ILE A 35 -2.22 -4.38 10.20
CA ILE A 35 -2.82 -4.99 11.39
C ILE A 35 -4.20 -5.48 10.98
N ASP A 36 -4.42 -6.76 11.19
CA ASP A 36 -5.51 -7.55 10.62
C ASP A 36 -6.90 -7.04 11.10
N VAL A 37 -7.46 -6.05 10.42
CA VAL A 37 -8.72 -5.40 10.84
C VAL A 37 -9.93 -6.31 10.65
N CYS A 38 -9.82 -7.34 9.81
CA CYS A 38 -10.94 -8.22 9.46
C CYS A 38 -10.64 -9.72 9.68
N GLY A 39 -9.51 -10.05 10.31
CA GLY A 39 -9.12 -11.41 10.67
C GLY A 39 -8.77 -12.29 9.45
N ASN A 40 -7.51 -12.71 9.35
CA ASN A 40 -7.00 -13.72 8.42
C ASN A 40 -7.59 -13.65 7.00
N GLY A 41 -7.82 -12.44 6.48
CA GLY A 41 -8.26 -12.28 5.09
C GLY A 41 -7.23 -12.91 4.14
N PRO A 42 -7.59 -13.23 2.89
CA PRO A 42 -6.58 -13.59 1.90
C PRO A 42 -5.58 -12.43 1.70
N CYS A 43 -4.31 -12.76 1.51
CA CYS A 43 -3.26 -11.85 1.08
C CYS A 43 -2.61 -12.47 -0.16
N ASP A 44 -2.94 -11.98 -1.35
CA ASP A 44 -2.27 -12.45 -2.56
C ASP A 44 -0.93 -11.76 -2.73
N ILE A 45 -0.88 -10.46 -2.43
CA ILE A 45 0.26 -9.59 -2.67
C ILE A 45 0.61 -8.86 -1.38
N TRP A 46 1.87 -8.95 -0.98
CA TRP A 46 2.40 -8.09 0.09
C TRP A 46 3.33 -7.03 -0.50
N ALA A 47 3.02 -5.77 -0.26
CA ALA A 47 3.81 -4.62 -0.67
C ALA A 47 4.42 -3.95 0.55
N PHE A 48 5.74 -3.96 0.71
CA PHE A 48 6.38 -3.48 1.94
C PHE A 48 7.56 -2.54 1.66
N PHE A 49 7.74 -1.54 2.54
CA PHE A 49 8.86 -0.60 2.54
C PHE A 49 9.86 -0.92 3.67
N PRO A 50 11.12 -1.24 3.36
CA PRO A 50 12.09 -1.62 4.39
C PRO A 50 12.50 -0.49 5.36
N TYR A 51 12.40 0.79 4.99
CA TYR A 51 12.81 1.89 5.89
C TYR A 51 11.89 2.07 7.11
N HIS A 52 10.59 1.75 7.00
CA HIS A 52 9.70 1.68 8.16
C HIS A 52 10.01 0.50 9.08
N GLN A 53 10.94 -0.38 8.67
CA GLN A 53 11.16 -1.71 9.20
C GLN A 53 12.63 -1.96 9.61
N ILE A 54 13.55 -1.06 9.24
CA ILE A 54 15.00 -1.12 9.53
C ILE A 54 15.42 0.01 10.51
N GLY A 55 14.47 0.82 10.98
CA GLY A 55 14.73 2.09 11.66
C GLY A 55 14.10 2.29 13.03
N GLU A 56 14.09 1.31 13.93
CA GLU A 56 14.18 1.56 15.39
C GLU A 56 15.16 0.55 15.99
N GLN A 57 16.14 1.05 16.73
CA GLN A 57 17.47 0.46 16.95
C GLN A 57 17.57 -0.92 17.63
N ASN A 58 16.50 -1.69 17.88
CA ASN A 58 16.60 -2.99 18.56
C ASN A 58 15.53 -4.04 18.21
N GLU A 59 14.65 -3.79 17.24
CA GLU A 59 13.56 -4.73 16.91
C GLU A 59 13.68 -5.19 15.45
N VAL A 60 14.32 -6.35 15.26
CA VAL A 60 14.19 -7.11 14.01
C VAL A 60 12.76 -7.63 13.98
N TYR A 61 11.86 -6.91 13.30
CA TYR A 61 10.53 -7.42 13.02
C TYR A 61 10.66 -8.74 12.24
N ASP A 62 10.16 -9.84 12.80
CA ASP A 62 10.09 -11.12 12.10
C ASP A 62 8.92 -11.08 11.11
N PHE A 63 9.24 -10.88 9.83
CA PHE A 63 8.26 -10.80 8.74
C PHE A 63 7.81 -12.16 8.21
N THR A 64 8.45 -13.25 8.66
CA THR A 64 8.18 -14.62 8.20
C THR A 64 6.69 -15.00 8.30
N PRO A 65 5.93 -14.62 9.35
CA PRO A 65 4.50 -14.95 9.45
C PRO A 65 3.65 -14.32 8.35
N TYR A 66 3.98 -13.10 7.91
CA TYR A 66 3.22 -12.36 6.88
C TYR A 66 3.59 -12.83 5.47
N LEU A 67 4.85 -13.17 5.26
CA LEU A 67 5.38 -13.64 3.97
C LEU A 67 4.93 -15.04 3.58
N LYS A 68 4.72 -15.92 4.57
CA LYS A 68 4.40 -17.33 4.33
C LYS A 68 3.13 -17.52 3.49
N ASN A 69 2.21 -16.57 3.57
CA ASN A 69 0.90 -16.65 2.89
C ASN A 69 0.82 -15.77 1.64
N ALA A 70 1.77 -14.85 1.42
CA ALA A 70 1.77 -13.97 0.26
C ALA A 70 2.30 -14.71 -0.99
N ARG A 71 1.50 -14.73 -2.07
CA ARG A 71 1.90 -15.33 -3.35
C ARG A 71 2.88 -14.45 -4.10
N GLU A 72 2.70 -13.14 -4.02
CA GLU A 72 3.56 -12.15 -4.66
C GLU A 72 4.11 -11.16 -3.65
N ILE A 73 5.31 -10.64 -3.95
CA ILE A 73 5.94 -9.55 -3.20
C ILE A 73 6.11 -8.36 -4.14
N TRP A 74 5.59 -7.21 -3.74
CA TRP A 74 5.77 -5.96 -4.45
C TRP A 74 6.70 -5.05 -3.66
N MET A 75 7.66 -4.44 -4.35
CA MET A 75 8.68 -3.59 -3.75
C MET A 75 8.53 -2.15 -4.27
N PRO A 76 7.86 -1.29 -3.51
CA PRO A 76 7.64 0.11 -3.85
C PRO A 76 8.88 1.02 -3.64
N HIS A 77 10.08 0.45 -3.57
CA HIS A 77 11.32 1.21 -3.56
C HIS A 77 12.45 0.50 -4.32
N TRP A 78 12.95 1.14 -5.38
CA TRP A 78 13.94 0.55 -6.29
C TRP A 78 15.24 0.09 -5.60
N GLY A 79 15.72 0.83 -4.59
CA GLY A 79 16.97 0.53 -3.88
C GLY A 79 16.95 -0.70 -2.97
N PHE A 80 15.80 -1.37 -2.81
CA PHE A 80 15.63 -2.42 -1.78
C PHE A 80 15.37 -3.82 -2.33
N GLY A 81 15.49 -4.06 -3.63
CA GLY A 81 15.28 -5.39 -4.19
C GLY A 81 16.20 -6.47 -3.59
N ILE A 82 17.47 -6.13 -3.35
CA ILE A 82 18.45 -7.04 -2.72
C ILE A 82 18.09 -7.29 -1.25
N GLU A 83 17.68 -6.24 -0.54
CA GLU A 83 17.30 -6.30 0.86
C GLU A 83 16.04 -7.15 1.06
N CYS A 84 15.10 -7.06 0.13
CA CYS A 84 13.94 -7.95 0.06
C CYS A 84 14.37 -9.42 0.01
N LYS A 85 15.32 -9.78 -0.86
CA LYS A 85 15.84 -11.16 -0.92
C LYS A 85 16.53 -11.57 0.38
N ARG A 86 17.31 -10.66 0.98
CA ARG A 86 18.01 -10.89 2.25
C ARG A 86 17.04 -11.19 3.40
N ILE A 87 15.94 -10.43 3.48
CA ILE A 87 14.95 -10.53 4.56
C ILE A 87 13.96 -11.68 4.32
N THR A 88 13.49 -11.85 3.09
CA THR A 88 12.36 -12.73 2.77
C THR A 88 12.77 -14.07 2.14
N GLY A 89 14.04 -14.21 1.74
CA GLY A 89 14.52 -15.32 0.92
C GLY A 89 14.03 -15.31 -0.53
N ARG A 90 13.21 -14.32 -0.92
CA ARG A 90 12.55 -14.23 -2.23
C ARG A 90 12.90 -12.92 -2.92
N MET A 91 13.06 -12.97 -4.24
CA MET A 91 13.09 -11.73 -5.03
C MET A 91 11.68 -11.14 -5.09
N PRO A 92 11.54 -9.80 -5.11
CA PRO A 92 10.24 -9.19 -5.37
C PRO A 92 9.74 -9.58 -6.76
N ASN A 93 8.46 -9.87 -6.86
CA ASN A 93 7.78 -10.12 -8.14
C ASN A 93 7.70 -8.84 -8.96
N TYR A 94 7.45 -7.72 -8.29
CA TYR A 94 7.41 -6.40 -8.90
C TYR A 94 8.27 -5.43 -8.10
N LEU A 95 9.03 -4.62 -8.80
CA LEU A 95 9.88 -3.58 -8.25
C LEU A 95 9.56 -2.28 -8.99
N ILE A 96 9.23 -1.22 -8.27
CA ILE A 96 9.15 0.11 -8.89
C ILE A 96 10.57 0.52 -9.27
N THR A 97 10.77 0.94 -10.51
CA THR A 97 12.07 1.43 -10.98
C THR A 97 12.29 2.88 -10.55
N LYS A 98 13.56 3.33 -10.57
CA LYS A 98 13.91 4.73 -10.29
C LYS A 98 13.14 5.69 -11.20
N GLU A 99 13.08 5.41 -12.50
CA GLU A 99 12.35 6.23 -13.47
C GLU A 99 10.86 6.31 -13.16
N GLN A 100 10.22 5.20 -12.79
CA GLN A 100 8.81 5.19 -12.39
C GLN A 100 8.58 5.98 -11.10
N THR A 101 9.48 5.88 -10.12
CA THR A 101 9.44 6.69 -8.90
C THR A 101 9.54 8.19 -9.24
N GLU A 102 10.50 8.58 -10.06
CA GLU A 102 10.68 9.98 -10.49
C GLU A 102 9.48 10.50 -11.28
N ASN A 103 8.91 9.69 -12.18
CA ASN A 103 7.69 10.02 -12.89
C ASN A 103 6.52 10.25 -11.94
N PHE A 104 6.37 9.42 -10.91
CA PHE A 104 5.32 9.62 -9.91
C PHE A 104 5.54 10.91 -9.09
N HIS A 105 6.79 11.20 -8.74
CA HIS A 105 7.12 12.45 -8.06
C HIS A 105 6.78 13.69 -8.89
N ASN A 106 7.02 13.63 -10.20
CA ASN A 106 6.64 14.70 -11.13
C ASN A 106 5.12 14.86 -11.24
N ILE A 107 4.36 13.75 -11.26
CA ILE A 107 2.89 13.77 -11.26
C ILE A 107 2.35 14.47 -9.99
N LEU A 108 2.92 14.16 -8.83
CA LEU A 108 2.51 14.77 -7.56
C LEU A 108 3.07 16.18 -7.37
N GLY A 109 4.12 16.56 -8.11
CA GLY A 109 4.96 17.72 -7.80
C GLY A 109 5.57 17.62 -6.39
N TRP A 110 5.88 16.40 -5.93
CA TRP A 110 6.34 16.09 -4.58
C TRP A 110 7.09 14.75 -4.55
N ASN A 111 8.14 14.64 -3.74
CA ASN A 111 9.07 13.51 -3.75
C ASN A 111 8.96 12.56 -2.54
N HIS A 112 7.97 12.75 -1.65
CA HIS A 112 7.73 11.86 -0.51
C HIS A 112 6.27 11.37 -0.45
N PRO A 113 5.80 10.59 -1.44
CA PRO A 113 4.50 9.94 -1.36
C PRO A 113 4.44 8.88 -0.26
N THR A 114 3.25 8.62 0.26
CA THR A 114 2.98 7.51 1.17
C THR A 114 3.20 6.16 0.48
N SER A 115 3.55 5.14 1.26
CA SER A 115 3.69 3.78 0.73
C SER A 115 2.43 3.30 0.01
N GLY A 116 1.25 3.64 0.53
CA GLY A 116 -0.02 3.31 -0.09
C GLY A 116 -0.17 3.95 -1.47
N ALA A 117 0.14 5.24 -1.61
CA ALA A 117 0.08 5.94 -2.89
C ALA A 117 1.04 5.34 -3.93
N VAL A 118 2.26 4.99 -3.52
CA VAL A 118 3.23 4.33 -4.42
C VAL A 118 2.74 2.95 -4.88
N VAL A 119 2.16 2.15 -3.98
CA VAL A 119 1.62 0.83 -4.32
C VAL A 119 0.44 0.93 -5.28
N VAL A 120 -0.43 1.92 -5.10
CA VAL A 120 -1.50 2.20 -6.07
C VAL A 120 -0.91 2.59 -7.41
N TYR A 121 0.10 3.47 -7.43
CA TYR A 121 0.75 3.86 -8.68
C TYR A 121 1.38 2.65 -9.38
N MET A 122 2.06 1.76 -8.65
CA MET A 122 2.56 0.50 -9.21
C MET A 122 1.45 -0.33 -9.84
N ALA A 123 0.28 -0.45 -9.20
CA ALA A 123 -0.84 -1.19 -9.76
C ALA A 123 -1.43 -0.55 -11.03
N THR A 124 -1.42 0.78 -11.14
CA THR A 124 -1.92 1.46 -12.36
C THR A 124 -0.98 1.31 -13.55
N LEU A 125 0.27 0.88 -13.34
CA LEU A 125 1.21 0.51 -14.40
C LEU A 125 0.95 -0.89 -14.97
N LEU A 126 0.15 -1.71 -14.29
CA LEU A 126 -0.22 -3.06 -14.74
C LEU A 126 -1.48 -3.03 -15.61
N ASP A 127 -1.67 -4.04 -16.46
CA ASP A 127 -2.91 -4.21 -17.21
C ASP A 127 -4.04 -4.80 -16.34
N ALA A 128 -4.44 -4.05 -15.32
CA ALA A 128 -5.42 -4.45 -14.32
C ALA A 128 -6.48 -3.37 -14.07
N ILE A 129 -7.60 -3.77 -13.46
CA ILE A 129 -8.59 -2.86 -12.88
C ILE A 129 -8.22 -2.67 -11.41
N VAL A 130 -7.84 -1.46 -11.03
CA VAL A 130 -7.38 -1.13 -9.69
C VAL A 130 -8.54 -0.67 -8.82
N TYR A 131 -8.74 -1.35 -7.70
CA TYR A 131 -9.67 -0.99 -6.64
C TYR A 131 -8.90 -0.53 -5.42
N ILE A 132 -9.42 0.49 -4.72
CA ILE A 132 -8.83 0.98 -3.47
C ILE A 132 -9.88 1.03 -2.36
N ALA A 133 -9.45 0.73 -1.13
CA ALA A 133 -10.25 0.85 0.09
C ALA A 133 -9.37 1.31 1.26
N GLY A 134 -9.92 2.02 2.24
CA GLY A 134 -9.14 2.49 3.40
C GLY A 134 -8.12 3.58 3.08
N PHE A 135 -8.33 4.33 1.99
CA PHE A 135 -7.57 5.53 1.63
C PHE A 135 -8.39 6.77 2.00
N ASP A 136 -8.50 6.99 3.31
CA ASP A 136 -9.23 8.10 3.90
C ASP A 136 -8.24 9.26 4.05
N PHE A 137 -7.91 9.93 2.93
CA PHE A 137 -6.99 11.07 2.92
C PHE A 137 -7.48 12.11 3.94
N TYR A 138 -6.69 12.29 4.99
CA TYR A 138 -7.07 12.83 6.28
C TYR A 138 -7.81 14.18 6.22
N GLU A 139 -9.07 14.17 6.66
CA GLU A 139 -9.74 15.31 7.29
C GLU A 139 -10.08 14.89 8.74
N GLY A 140 -9.11 15.01 9.66
CA GLY A 140 -9.33 14.82 11.09
C GLY A 140 -8.37 13.86 11.81
N GLU A 141 -8.43 13.90 13.15
CA GLU A 141 -7.78 12.93 14.05
C GLU A 141 -8.45 11.57 13.87
N ILE A 142 -7.69 10.59 13.40
CA ILE A 142 -8.21 9.25 13.15
C ILE A 142 -7.39 8.27 13.98
N ALA A 143 -8.06 7.30 14.59
CA ALA A 143 -7.43 6.14 15.19
C ALA A 143 -7.28 5.02 14.14
N TYR A 144 -6.17 4.29 14.18
CA TYR A 144 -6.08 3.01 13.49
C TYR A 144 -7.24 2.11 13.95
N PRO A 145 -7.67 1.13 13.15
CA PRO A 145 -8.79 0.27 13.52
C PRO A 145 -8.62 -0.54 14.82
N ASN A 146 -7.40 -0.67 15.32
CA ASN A 146 -7.07 -1.24 16.63
C ASN A 146 -7.26 -0.25 17.81
N GLY A 147 -7.82 0.93 17.56
CA GLY A 147 -8.04 1.97 18.57
C GLY A 147 -6.77 2.73 18.97
N GLN A 148 -5.61 2.41 18.39
CA GLN A 148 -4.44 3.25 18.58
C GLN A 148 -4.69 4.59 17.91
N PRO A 149 -4.53 5.72 18.61
CA PRO A 149 -4.50 7.00 17.91
C PRO A 149 -3.46 6.86 16.81
N ILE A 150 -3.76 7.32 15.59
CA ILE A 150 -2.68 7.57 14.65
C ILE A 150 -1.82 8.58 15.39
N LYS A 151 -0.69 8.13 15.99
CA LYS A 151 0.35 9.00 16.52
C LYS A 151 0.51 10.02 15.44
N LYS A 152 0.05 11.26 15.70
CA LYS A 152 0.02 12.42 14.80
C LYS A 152 1.11 12.18 13.76
N ILE A 153 0.73 11.67 12.57
CA ILE A 153 1.68 10.96 11.70
C ILE A 153 2.92 11.80 11.71
N VAL A 154 3.94 11.18 12.30
CA VAL A 154 5.25 11.73 12.65
C VAL A 154 5.64 12.73 11.56
N GLU A 155 6.23 13.86 11.96
CA GLU A 155 6.83 14.95 11.17
C GLU A 155 7.67 14.46 9.96
N ILE A 156 7.02 13.76 9.05
CA ILE A 156 7.48 13.17 7.82
C ILE A 156 6.66 13.94 6.81
N ASP A 157 7.37 14.60 5.90
CA ASP A 157 6.90 15.54 4.88
C ASP A 157 5.99 14.86 3.83
N HIS A 158 4.93 14.20 4.27
CA HIS A 158 3.89 13.69 3.41
C HIS A 158 2.90 14.81 3.11
N LYS A 159 2.37 14.80 1.88
CA LYS A 159 1.38 15.76 1.39
C LYS A 159 0.12 15.02 0.95
N PRO A 160 -0.72 14.53 1.91
CA PRO A 160 -1.89 13.71 1.60
C PRO A 160 -2.87 14.38 0.64
N GLU A 161 -2.93 15.72 0.62
CA GLU A 161 -3.75 16.50 -0.29
C GLU A 161 -3.33 16.33 -1.75
N LYS A 162 -2.02 16.19 -2.02
CA LYS A 162 -1.49 15.95 -3.37
C LYS A 162 -1.81 14.55 -3.85
N GLU A 163 -1.69 13.58 -2.95
CA GLU A 163 -2.10 12.20 -3.22
C GLU A 163 -3.60 12.15 -3.51
N LYS A 164 -4.44 12.74 -2.64
CA LYS A 164 -5.90 12.82 -2.84
C LYS A 164 -6.25 13.38 -4.22
N ALA A 165 -5.65 14.50 -4.62
CA ALA A 165 -5.89 15.11 -5.93
C ALA A 165 -5.53 14.18 -7.10
N TRP A 166 -4.42 13.44 -6.98
CA TRP A 166 -4.04 12.42 -7.96
C TRP A 166 -5.05 11.25 -8.00
N PHE A 167 -5.44 10.71 -6.85
CA PHE A 167 -6.44 9.64 -6.77
C PHE A 167 -7.77 10.06 -7.42
N GLU A 168 -8.28 11.24 -7.11
CA GLU A 168 -9.51 11.78 -7.71
C GLU A 168 -9.40 11.90 -9.23
N THR A 169 -8.22 12.29 -9.73
CA THR A 169 -7.94 12.37 -11.16
C THR A 169 -7.97 10.99 -11.82
N GLU A 170 -7.31 9.99 -11.23
CA GLU A 170 -7.28 8.64 -11.79
C GLU A 170 -8.64 7.92 -11.66
N ILE A 171 -9.43 8.24 -10.63
CA ILE A 171 -10.83 7.80 -10.50
C ILE A 171 -11.69 8.39 -11.63
N LYS A 172 -11.59 9.69 -11.91
CA LYS A 172 -12.32 10.33 -13.03
C LYS A 172 -11.95 9.74 -14.39
N LYS A 173 -10.70 9.32 -14.56
CA LYS A 173 -10.21 8.60 -15.75
C LYS A 173 -10.66 7.14 -15.83
N GLY A 174 -11.32 6.62 -14.79
CA GLY A 174 -11.74 5.22 -14.71
C GLY A 174 -10.60 4.21 -14.54
N ARG A 175 -9.40 4.69 -14.16
CA ARG A 175 -8.22 3.83 -13.91
C ARG A 175 -8.22 3.24 -12.50
N ILE A 176 -8.85 3.95 -11.56
CA ILE A 176 -9.03 3.52 -10.17
C ILE A 176 -10.52 3.51 -9.82
N VAL A 177 -10.93 2.51 -9.06
CA VAL A 177 -12.27 2.41 -8.47
C VAL A 177 -12.16 2.46 -6.95
N LYS A 178 -12.72 3.50 -6.31
CA LYS A 178 -12.83 3.57 -4.85
C LYS A 178 -14.04 2.76 -4.37
N LEU A 179 -13.84 1.87 -3.39
CA LEU A 179 -14.89 1.03 -2.80
C LEU A 179 -15.62 1.68 -1.63
#